data_AF-A0A3N9XR81-F1
#
_entry.id   AF-A0A3N9XR81-F1
#
_cell.length_a   1.000
_cell.length_b   1.000
_cell.length_c   1.000
_cell.angle_alpha   90.00
_cell.angle_beta   90.00
_cell.angle_gamma   90.00
#
_symmetry.space_group_name_H-M   'P 1'
#
loop_
_entity.id
_entity.type
_entity.pdbx_description
1 polymer ?
#
loop_
_entity_poly.entity_id
_entity_poly.type
_entity_poly.pdbx_seq_one_letter_code
_entity_poly.pdbx_strand_id
1 'polypeptide(L)'
;DRNLHSFVLSEKKPRPCMFEWIYFAGSETEWHGRPVYEVRLKLGEILAEECRKKGLDIDVVAPVPDTSRAAACRLAEVLEKPYREVLIKNRYVQRSFIVNEPEVRKMMVNLKLSPVQSEIKGKKILLVDDSIVRGTTSARIIRLLRDAGA
;
A
#
# COMPACT_ATOMS: atom_id res chain seq x y z
N ASP A 1 40.63 32.77 -0.78
CA ASP A 1 40.87 31.41 -0.25
C ASP A 1 39.69 30.98 0.60
N ARG A 2 38.81 30.11 0.08
CA ARG A 2 37.58 29.68 0.80
C ARG A 2 37.72 28.25 1.30
N ASN A 3 38.49 28.07 2.36
CA ASN A 3 38.64 26.76 3.00
C ASN A 3 37.40 26.45 3.85
N LEU A 4 36.74 25.34 3.52
CA LEU A 4 35.63 24.81 4.30
C LEU A 4 36.20 23.97 5.45
N HIS A 5 35.80 24.29 6.69
CA HIS A 5 36.12 23.49 7.87
C HIS A 5 34.83 22.85 8.38
N SER A 6 34.85 21.52 8.60
CA SER A 6 33.77 20.81 9.30
C SER A 6 34.35 19.99 10.46
N PHE A 7 33.58 19.86 11.53
CA PHE A 7 33.89 19.07 12.71
C PHE A 7 32.59 18.48 13.29
N VAL A 8 32.65 17.25 13.78
CA VAL A 8 31.50 16.55 14.38
C VAL A 8 31.52 16.78 15.89
N LEU A 9 30.49 17.44 16.43
CA LEU A 9 30.40 17.80 17.85
C LEU A 9 30.03 16.63 18.78
N SER A 10 29.35 15.60 18.26
CA SER A 10 29.00 14.40 19.02
C SER A 10 28.55 13.26 18.10
N GLU A 11 28.94 12.01 18.40
CA GLU A 11 28.35 10.83 17.75
C GLU A 11 27.01 10.48 18.39
N LYS A 12 25.90 10.69 17.68
CA LYS A 12 24.57 10.25 18.10
C LYS A 12 24.21 8.95 17.37
N LYS A 13 23.60 8.01 18.10
CA LYS A 13 22.99 6.83 17.47
C LYS A 13 21.92 7.27 16.47
N PRO A 14 21.95 6.77 15.22
CA PRO A 14 20.94 7.14 14.23
C PRO A 14 19.57 6.65 14.66
N ARG A 15 18.55 7.50 14.46
CA ARG A 15 17.13 7.17 14.66
C ARG A 15 16.41 7.29 13.32
N PRO A 16 16.54 6.28 12.45
CA PRO A 16 16.00 6.35 11.11
C PRO A 16 14.48 6.45 11.11
N CYS A 17 13.93 7.17 10.14
CA CYS A 17 12.49 7.24 9.94
C CYS A 17 11.97 5.86 9.50
N MET A 18 11.07 5.26 10.29
CA MET A 18 10.48 3.96 9.96
C MET A 18 9.63 4.01 8.67
N PHE A 19 9.04 5.17 8.38
CA PHE A 19 8.17 5.36 7.22
C PHE A 19 8.91 5.25 5.88
N GLU A 20 10.24 5.31 5.88
CA GLU A 20 11.03 5.04 4.68
C GLU A 20 10.88 3.59 4.24
N TRP A 21 11.01 2.64 5.18
CA TRP A 21 10.77 1.23 4.87
C TRP A 21 9.30 0.93 4.55
N ILE A 22 8.36 1.61 5.21
CA ILE A 22 6.92 1.36 5.00
C ILE A 22 6.46 1.91 3.65
N TYR A 23 6.76 3.17 3.34
CA TYR A 23 6.08 3.88 2.25
C TYR A 23 6.97 4.74 1.36
N PHE A 24 7.84 5.58 1.94
CA PHE A 24 8.48 6.66 1.19
C PHE A 24 9.60 6.19 0.26
N ALA A 25 10.45 5.27 0.72
CA ALA A 25 11.58 4.82 -0.08
C ALA A 25 11.12 3.88 -1.21
N GLY A 26 11.85 3.93 -2.33
CA GLY A 26 11.66 2.97 -3.42
C GLY A 26 11.92 1.55 -2.94
N SER A 27 11.13 0.57 -3.42
CA SER A 27 11.29 -0.83 -3.02
C SER A 27 12.69 -1.38 -3.34
N GLU A 28 13.28 -0.90 -4.44
CA GLU A 28 14.60 -1.24 -4.95
C GLU A 28 15.76 -0.64 -4.12
N THR A 29 15.46 0.20 -3.14
CA THR A 29 16.48 0.92 -2.36
C THR A 29 16.86 0.19 -1.07
N GLU A 30 18.02 0.58 -0.55
CA GLU A 30 18.44 0.24 0.81
C GLU A 30 18.34 1.47 1.71
N TRP A 31 17.71 1.32 2.88
CA TRP A 31 17.64 2.37 3.89
C TRP A 31 18.28 1.88 5.19
N HIS A 32 19.32 2.59 5.63
CA HIS A 32 20.13 2.23 6.82
C HIS A 32 20.56 0.75 6.88
N GLY A 33 21.18 0.24 5.81
CA GLY A 33 21.70 -1.12 5.79
C GLY A 33 20.63 -2.21 5.66
N ARG A 34 19.39 -1.84 5.32
CA ARG A 34 18.27 -2.78 5.17
C ARG A 34 17.56 -2.57 3.84
N PRO A 35 17.50 -3.60 2.98
CA PRO A 35 16.74 -3.53 1.74
C PRO A 35 15.26 -3.28 2.03
N VAL A 36 14.68 -2.25 1.39
CA VAL A 36 13.29 -1.83 1.63
C VAL A 36 12.31 -2.94 1.23
N TYR A 37 12.53 -3.58 0.09
CA TYR A 37 11.69 -4.69 -0.37
C TYR A 37 11.65 -5.85 0.65
N GLU A 38 12.80 -6.26 1.19
CA GLU A 38 12.88 -7.35 2.17
C GLU A 38 12.12 -7.00 3.46
N VAL A 39 12.25 -5.76 3.93
CA VAL A 39 11.49 -5.29 5.09
C VAL A 39 9.98 -5.37 4.83
N ARG A 40 9.52 -4.97 3.64
CA ARG A 40 8.09 -5.07 3.26
C ARG A 40 7.59 -6.50 3.17
N LEU A 41 8.42 -7.45 2.69
CA LEU A 41 8.09 -8.89 2.74
C LEU A 41 7.91 -9.36 4.19
N LYS A 42 8.85 -9.03 5.09
CA LYS A 42 8.77 -9.37 6.52
C LYS A 42 7.53 -8.80 7.20
N LEU A 43 7.10 -7.60 6.84
CA LEU A 43 5.83 -7.04 7.32
C LEU A 43 4.63 -7.90 6.91
N GLY A 44 4.65 -8.45 5.68
CA GLY A 44 3.65 -9.40 5.20
C GLY A 44 3.62 -10.72 5.99
N GLU A 45 4.79 -11.26 6.35
CA GLU A 45 4.89 -12.47 7.19
C GLU A 45 4.29 -12.24 8.58
N ILE A 46 4.65 -11.14 9.24
CA ILE A 46 4.14 -10.78 10.56
C ILE A 46 2.62 -10.60 10.50
N LEU A 47 2.11 -9.93 9.46
CA LEU A 47 0.67 -9.74 9.27
C LEU A 47 -0.05 -11.08 9.05
N ALA A 48 0.59 -12.06 8.40
CA ALA A 48 0.02 -13.39 8.20
C ALA A 48 -0.20 -14.13 9.51
N GLU A 49 0.74 -14.04 10.43
CA GLU A 49 0.61 -14.62 11.78
C GLU A 49 -0.58 -14.01 12.52
N GLU A 50 -0.77 -12.70 12.44
CA GLU A 50 -1.92 -12.02 13.04
C GLU A 50 -3.25 -12.42 12.40
N CYS A 51 -3.28 -12.60 11.07
CA CYS A 51 -4.46 -13.10 10.37
C CYS A 51 -4.83 -14.54 10.80
N ARG A 52 -3.83 -15.43 10.96
CA ARG A 52 -4.04 -16.81 11.43
C ARG A 52 -4.60 -16.84 12.85
N LYS A 53 -4.05 -16.03 13.76
CA LYS A 53 -4.56 -15.92 15.15
C LYS A 53 -6.03 -15.50 15.19
N LYS A 54 -6.47 -14.69 14.24
CA LYS A 54 -7.87 -14.24 14.12
C LYS A 54 -8.80 -15.22 13.42
N GLY A 55 -8.29 -16.28 12.80
CA GLY A 55 -9.10 -17.29 12.10
C GLY A 55 -9.93 -16.69 10.96
N LEU A 56 -9.36 -15.76 10.19
CA LEU A 56 -10.07 -15.07 9.11
C LEU A 56 -10.44 -16.02 7.97
N ASP A 57 -11.71 -16.00 7.57
CA ASP A 57 -12.18 -16.70 6.37
C ASP A 57 -11.96 -15.82 5.13
N ILE A 58 -10.96 -16.19 4.32
CA ILE A 58 -10.41 -15.39 3.23
C ILE A 58 -10.39 -16.24 1.96
N ASP A 59 -10.93 -15.69 0.88
CA ASP A 59 -10.88 -16.30 -0.46
C ASP A 59 -9.66 -15.82 -1.25
N VAL A 60 -9.28 -14.55 -1.08
CA VAL A 60 -8.21 -13.91 -1.85
C VAL A 60 -7.54 -12.79 -1.06
N VAL A 61 -6.23 -12.64 -1.23
CA VAL A 61 -5.44 -11.52 -0.71
C VAL A 61 -5.18 -10.53 -1.85
N ALA A 62 -5.42 -9.25 -1.60
CA ALA A 62 -5.26 -8.22 -2.61
C ALA A 62 -4.58 -6.95 -2.04
N PRO A 63 -3.60 -6.36 -2.73
CA PRO A 63 -3.01 -5.11 -2.32
C PRO A 63 -3.85 -3.90 -2.77
N VAL A 64 -3.73 -2.81 -2.01
CA VAL A 64 -3.90 -1.46 -2.56
C VAL A 64 -2.61 -1.08 -3.28
N PRO A 65 -2.65 -0.80 -4.60
CA PRO A 65 -1.44 -0.54 -5.37
C PRO A 65 -0.82 0.84 -5.07
N ASP A 66 0.50 1.01 -5.10
CA ASP A 66 1.52 0.03 -5.55
C ASP A 66 2.41 -0.51 -4.40
N THR A 67 2.56 0.25 -3.30
CA THR A 67 3.53 -0.02 -2.23
C THR A 67 3.24 -1.33 -1.50
N SER A 68 1.96 -1.61 -1.25
CA SER A 68 1.50 -2.75 -0.45
C SER A 68 1.70 -4.10 -1.13
N ARG A 69 2.08 -4.13 -2.42
CA ARG A 69 2.24 -5.36 -3.20
C ARG A 69 3.20 -6.36 -2.57
N ALA A 70 4.37 -5.90 -2.10
CA ALA A 70 5.37 -6.79 -1.50
C ALA A 70 4.81 -7.47 -0.23
N ALA A 71 4.24 -6.68 0.67
CA ALA A 71 3.65 -7.20 1.89
C ALA A 71 2.46 -8.13 1.61
N ALA A 72 1.56 -7.75 0.69
CA ALA A 72 0.40 -8.56 0.31
C ALA A 72 0.78 -9.87 -0.39
N CYS A 73 1.81 -9.84 -1.24
CA CYS A 73 2.35 -11.03 -1.90
C CYS A 73 2.85 -12.03 -0.85
N ARG A 74 3.70 -11.57 0.07
CA ARG A 74 4.24 -12.44 1.11
C ARG A 74 3.16 -12.92 2.09
N LEU A 75 2.21 -12.06 2.43
CA LEU A 75 1.04 -12.42 3.23
C LEU A 75 0.25 -13.56 2.58
N ALA A 76 -0.02 -13.47 1.27
CA ALA A 76 -0.77 -14.49 0.53
C ALA A 76 -0.02 -15.84 0.50
N GLU A 77 1.29 -15.80 0.25
CA GLU A 77 2.16 -16.99 0.29
C GLU A 77 2.10 -17.68 1.65
N VAL A 78 2.28 -16.93 2.73
CA VAL A 78 2.26 -17.50 4.09
C VAL A 78 0.86 -17.98 4.45
N LEU A 79 -0.20 -17.28 4.07
CA LEU A 79 -1.58 -17.74 4.33
C LEU A 79 -2.03 -18.88 3.41
N GLU A 80 -1.23 -19.27 2.41
CA GLU A 80 -1.60 -20.23 1.36
C GLU A 80 -2.92 -19.84 0.66
N LYS A 81 -3.07 -18.54 0.40
CA LYS A 81 -4.23 -17.96 -0.28
C LYS A 81 -3.84 -17.38 -1.63
N PRO A 82 -4.75 -17.37 -2.62
CA PRO A 82 -4.50 -16.69 -3.88
C PRO A 82 -4.19 -15.21 -3.69
N TYR A 83 -3.13 -14.74 -4.34
CA TYR A 83 -2.88 -13.31 -4.55
C TYR A 83 -3.55 -12.84 -5.84
N ARG A 84 -4.32 -11.75 -5.80
CA ARG A 84 -4.92 -11.13 -6.99
C ARG A 84 -4.87 -9.61 -6.92
N GLU A 85 -4.66 -8.98 -8.07
CA GLU A 85 -4.88 -7.55 -8.25
C GLU A 85 -6.38 -7.32 -8.48
N VAL A 86 -7.08 -6.86 -7.44
CA VAL A 86 -8.52 -6.51 -7.53
C VAL A 86 -8.73 -5.03 -7.87
N LEU A 87 -7.68 -4.21 -7.79
CA LEU A 87 -7.67 -2.78 -8.09
C LEU A 87 -6.52 -2.48 -9.04
N ILE A 88 -6.82 -1.87 -10.18
CA ILE A 88 -5.82 -1.39 -11.13
C ILE A 88 -5.65 0.11 -10.95
N LYS A 89 -4.41 0.54 -10.67
CA LYS A 89 -4.06 1.95 -10.59
C LYS A 89 -3.99 2.55 -11.99
N ASN A 90 -4.82 3.56 -12.23
CA ASN A 90 -4.74 4.31 -13.47
C ASN A 90 -3.54 5.27 -13.42
N ARG A 91 -2.50 4.96 -14.20
CA ARG A 91 -1.25 5.74 -14.25
C ARG A 91 -1.39 7.06 -15.01
N TYR A 92 -2.50 7.26 -15.73
CA TYR A 92 -2.73 8.42 -16.60
C TYR A 92 -3.63 9.47 -15.96
N VAL A 93 -3.97 9.34 -14.68
CA VAL A 93 -4.78 10.36 -13.98
C VAL A 93 -3.97 11.64 -13.85
N GLN A 94 -4.29 12.62 -14.68
CA GLN A 94 -3.69 13.95 -14.63
C GLN A 94 -4.29 14.79 -13.50
N ARG A 95 -3.59 15.86 -13.15
CA ARG A 95 -4.09 16.85 -12.20
C ARG A 95 -5.32 17.53 -12.81
N SER A 96 -6.43 17.57 -12.09
CA SER A 96 -7.59 18.39 -12.48
C SER A 96 -7.31 19.84 -12.09
N PHE A 97 -7.24 20.76 -13.05
CA PHE A 97 -6.97 22.18 -12.79
C PHE A 97 -8.20 22.89 -12.22
N ILE A 98 -9.29 22.97 -13.00
CA ILE A 98 -10.55 23.60 -12.59
C ILE A 98 -11.69 22.73 -13.09
N VAL A 99 -12.48 22.18 -12.17
CA VAL A 99 -13.70 21.41 -12.48
C VAL A 99 -14.83 22.07 -11.72
N ASN A 100 -15.70 22.77 -12.45
CA ASN A 100 -16.79 23.57 -11.89
C ASN A 100 -17.97 22.71 -11.41
N GLU A 101 -18.10 21.48 -11.93
CA GLU A 101 -19.14 20.54 -11.51
C GLU A 101 -18.65 19.58 -10.39
N PRO A 102 -19.31 19.58 -9.21
CA PRO A 102 -18.97 18.68 -8.11
C PRO A 102 -19.02 17.20 -8.48
N GLU A 103 -19.96 16.81 -9.35
CA GLU A 103 -20.16 15.42 -9.78
C GLU A 103 -19.02 14.94 -10.69
N VAL A 104 -18.58 15.76 -11.65
CA VAL A 104 -17.41 15.47 -12.49
C VAL A 104 -16.14 15.37 -11.63
N ARG A 105 -16.02 16.18 -10.58
CA ARG A 105 -14.90 16.11 -9.64
C ARG A 105 -14.89 14.81 -8.83
N LYS A 106 -16.07 14.33 -8.38
CA LYS A 106 -16.19 13.00 -7.74
C LYS A 106 -15.81 11.89 -8.71
N MET A 107 -16.26 11.97 -9.96
CA MET A 107 -15.95 10.99 -11.01
C MET A 107 -14.44 10.93 -11.30
N MET A 108 -13.77 12.09 -11.38
CA MET A 108 -12.32 12.18 -11.55
C MET A 108 -11.51 11.61 -10.38
N VAL A 109 -12.02 11.68 -9.15
CA VAL A 109 -11.39 11.04 -7.99
C VAL A 109 -11.56 9.51 -8.06
N ASN A 110 -12.70 9.04 -8.57
CA ASN A 110 -12.94 7.61 -8.80
C ASN A 110 -12.09 7.02 -9.94
N LEU A 111 -11.48 7.84 -10.81
CA LEU A 111 -10.58 7.39 -11.87
C LEU A 111 -9.25 6.80 -11.37
N LYS A 112 -8.87 6.99 -10.09
CA LYS A 112 -7.54 6.59 -9.61
C LYS A 112 -7.35 5.07 -9.52
N LEU A 113 -8.41 4.34 -9.18
CA LEU A 113 -8.39 2.89 -8.99
C LEU A 113 -9.61 2.28 -9.67
N SER A 114 -9.37 1.32 -10.57
CA SER A 114 -10.43 0.60 -11.29
C SER A 114 -10.60 -0.81 -10.73
N PRO A 115 -11.82 -1.22 -10.33
CA PRO A 115 -12.05 -2.56 -9.78
C PRO A 115 -12.05 -3.61 -10.89
N VAL A 116 -11.41 -4.75 -10.62
CA VAL A 116 -11.43 -5.93 -11.50
C VAL A 116 -12.58 -6.83 -11.06
N GLN A 117 -13.78 -6.59 -11.58
CA GLN A 117 -15.00 -7.27 -11.10
C GLN A 117 -14.92 -8.81 -11.12
N SER A 118 -14.24 -9.40 -12.13
CA SER A 118 -14.05 -10.85 -12.22
C SER A 118 -13.25 -11.44 -11.06
N GLU A 119 -12.36 -10.63 -10.46
CA GLU A 119 -11.57 -11.03 -9.29
C GLU A 119 -12.22 -10.66 -7.96
N ILE A 120 -13.34 -9.93 -7.98
CA ILE A 120 -14.03 -9.41 -6.79
C ILE A 120 -15.30 -10.19 -6.48
N LYS A 121 -16.13 -10.44 -7.49
CA LYS A 121 -17.52 -10.87 -7.31
C LYS A 121 -17.63 -12.18 -6.50
N GLY A 122 -18.34 -12.12 -5.38
CA GLY A 122 -18.65 -13.25 -4.51
C GLY A 122 -17.49 -13.73 -3.64
N LYS A 123 -16.41 -12.96 -3.50
CA LYS A 123 -15.20 -13.36 -2.76
C LYS A 123 -14.98 -12.50 -1.52
N LYS A 124 -14.58 -13.14 -0.42
CA LYS A 124 -14.06 -12.51 0.80
C LYS A 124 -12.61 -12.06 0.58
N ILE A 125 -12.43 -10.77 0.34
CA ILE A 125 -11.13 -10.17 0.02
C ILE A 125 -10.43 -9.69 1.31
N LEU A 126 -9.21 -10.19 1.55
CA LEU A 126 -8.27 -9.56 2.48
C LEU A 126 -7.51 -8.44 1.76
N LEU A 127 -7.98 -7.20 1.95
CA LEU A 127 -7.35 -6.02 1.38
C LEU A 127 -6.18 -5.52 2.24
N VAL A 128 -5.02 -5.30 1.63
CA VAL A 128 -3.79 -4.88 2.30
C VAL A 128 -3.38 -3.49 1.83
N ASP A 129 -3.29 -2.55 2.77
CA ASP A 129 -2.80 -1.18 2.53
C ASP A 129 -1.55 -0.94 3.39
N ASP A 130 -0.66 -0.04 2.95
CA ASP A 130 0.59 0.24 3.65
C ASP A 130 0.35 1.05 4.95
N SER A 131 -0.66 1.90 4.93
CA SER A 131 -0.95 2.84 6.00
C SER A 131 -2.37 3.40 5.89
N ILE A 132 -2.93 3.81 7.02
CA ILE A 132 -4.18 4.57 7.09
C ILE A 132 -3.90 5.88 7.81
N VAL A 133 -4.03 7.00 7.09
CA VAL A 133 -3.80 8.34 7.68
C VAL A 133 -5.11 9.00 8.09
N ARG A 134 -6.02 9.19 7.12
CA ARG A 134 -7.33 9.84 7.36
C ARG A 134 -8.53 8.90 7.19
N GLY A 135 -8.30 7.68 6.70
CA GLY A 135 -9.35 6.67 6.46
C GLY A 135 -10.31 6.95 5.29
N THR A 136 -10.38 8.17 4.76
CA THR A 136 -11.31 8.51 3.66
C THR A 136 -11.02 7.73 2.37
N THR A 137 -9.76 7.51 2.04
CA THR A 137 -9.34 6.68 0.89
C THR A 137 -9.73 5.23 1.11
N SER A 138 -9.38 4.65 2.27
CA SER A 138 -9.70 3.27 2.60
C SER A 138 -11.21 3.03 2.59
N ALA A 139 -12.01 3.92 3.18
CA ALA A 139 -13.47 3.84 3.14
C ALA A 139 -14.04 3.85 1.71
N ARG A 140 -13.47 4.67 0.82
CA ARG A 140 -13.86 4.69 -0.60
C ARG A 140 -13.48 3.40 -1.31
N ILE A 141 -12.29 2.86 -1.06
CA ILE A 141 -11.83 1.60 -1.66
C ILE A 141 -12.74 0.45 -1.21
N ILE A 142 -13.05 0.35 0.09
CA ILE A 142 -13.94 -0.70 0.60
C ILE A 142 -15.33 -0.59 -0.04
N ARG A 143 -15.88 0.62 -0.17
CA ARG A 143 -17.15 0.84 -0.87
C ARG A 143 -17.07 0.39 -2.33
N LEU A 144 -16.01 0.76 -3.05
CA LEU A 144 -15.79 0.36 -4.44
C LEU A 144 -15.76 -1.16 -4.62
N LEU A 145 -15.11 -1.88 -3.70
CA LEU A 145 -15.06 -3.35 -3.74
C LEU A 145 -16.42 -3.98 -3.45
N ARG A 146 -17.16 -3.47 -2.45
CA ARG A 146 -18.52 -3.95 -2.14
C ARG A 146 -19.49 -3.68 -3.28
N ASP A 147 -19.43 -2.49 -3.89
CA ASP A 147 -20.24 -2.12 -5.05
C ASP A 147 -19.91 -3.02 -6.28
N ALA A 148 -18.68 -3.54 -6.36
CA ALA A 148 -18.24 -4.52 -7.36
C ALA A 148 -18.57 -5.98 -7.00
N GLY A 149 -19.22 -6.22 -5.85
CA GLY A 149 -19.76 -7.52 -5.46
C GLY A 149 -18.88 -8.37 -4.54
N ALA A 150 -17.92 -7.76 -3.82
CA ALA A 150 -17.21 -8.42 -2.72
C ALA A 150 -18.16 -8.83 -1.59
#